data_AF-A0A2M8NEX4-F1
#
_entry.id   AF-A0A2M8NEX4-F1
#
_cell.length_a   1.000
_cell.length_b   1.000
_cell.length_c   1.000
_cell.angle_alpha   90.00
_cell.angle_beta   90.00
_cell.angle_gamma   90.00
#
_symmetry.space_group_name_H-M   'P 1'
#
loop_
_entity.id
_entity.type
_entity.pdbx_description
1 polymer ?
#
loop_
_entity_poly.entity_id
_entity_poly.type
_entity_poly.pdbx_seq_one_letter_code
_entity_poly.pdbx_strand_id
1 'polypeptide(L)'
;SLAMTGFGAVGCVPRRTDEQIIPYVRQPEELIPGRPLYFASSMVLGGFATGILIETHEGRPTRVEGNPNHPASLGGSNAIVQASVLELYNPLRNVGVLNNNAASSLENFTQAFQRALQSRNTAGLRILT
;
A
#
# COMPACT_ATOMS: atom_id res chain seq x y z
N SER A 1 32.38 -58.29 -2.39
CA SER A 1 30.94 -57.94 -2.43
C SER A 1 30.56 -57.13 -1.20
N LEU A 2 29.85 -56.03 -1.47
CA LEU A 2 29.13 -55.08 -0.60
C LEU A 2 29.93 -54.25 0.43
N ALA A 3 30.18 -52.99 0.05
CA ALA A 3 30.40 -51.86 0.94
C ALA A 3 29.07 -51.42 1.57
N MET A 4 29.01 -51.32 2.90
CA MET A 4 27.86 -50.80 3.64
C MET A 4 28.10 -49.31 3.94
N THR A 5 27.60 -48.48 3.03
CA THR A 5 27.40 -47.04 3.20
C THR A 5 26.33 -46.81 4.24
N GLY A 6 26.62 -46.09 5.33
CA GLY A 6 25.58 -45.66 6.24
C GLY A 6 26.10 -44.95 7.48
N PHE A 7 26.02 -43.62 7.47
CA PHE A 7 25.78 -42.67 8.57
C PHE A 7 26.46 -41.33 8.26
N GLY A 8 26.01 -40.72 7.16
CA GLY A 8 26.36 -39.36 6.76
C GLY A 8 25.10 -38.54 6.55
N ALA A 9 24.24 -38.48 7.56
CA ALA A 9 23.13 -37.53 7.60
C ALA A 9 23.30 -36.67 8.84
N VAL A 10 24.33 -35.82 8.84
CA VAL A 10 24.23 -34.54 9.54
C VAL A 10 23.15 -33.77 8.77
N GLY A 11 21.89 -34.05 9.10
CA GLY A 11 20.79 -33.24 8.64
C GLY A 11 21.09 -31.83 9.11
N CYS A 12 21.41 -30.96 8.15
CA CYS A 12 21.36 -29.53 8.38
C CYS A 12 19.91 -29.20 8.71
N VAL A 13 19.54 -29.28 9.99
CA VAL A 13 18.34 -28.61 10.48
C VAL A 13 18.59 -27.14 10.18
N PRO A 14 17.86 -26.49 9.26
CA PRO A 14 18.00 -25.06 9.11
C PRO A 14 17.76 -24.47 10.49
N ARG A 15 18.78 -23.78 11.01
CA ARG A 15 18.75 -23.12 12.31
C ARG A 15 17.49 -22.26 12.28
N ARG A 16 16.48 -22.61 13.09
CA ARG A 16 15.30 -21.74 13.25
C ARG A 16 15.87 -20.40 13.68
N THR A 17 15.75 -19.41 12.80
CA THR A 17 16.08 -18.05 13.14
C THR A 17 15.11 -17.63 14.24
N ASP A 18 15.62 -17.08 15.33
CA ASP A 18 14.76 -16.54 16.38
C ASP A 18 14.00 -15.34 15.79
N GLU A 19 12.77 -15.57 15.35
CA GLU A 19 11.89 -14.53 14.83
C GLU A 19 11.38 -13.66 15.98
N GLN A 20 11.51 -12.35 15.83
CA GLN A 20 11.08 -11.40 16.85
C GLN A 20 9.59 -11.09 16.69
N ILE A 21 8.84 -11.23 17.79
CA ILE A 21 7.44 -10.81 17.87
C ILE A 21 7.42 -9.42 18.51
N ILE A 22 7.01 -8.41 17.75
CA ILE A 22 6.98 -7.01 18.18
C ILE A 22 5.52 -6.58 18.44
N PRO A 23 5.10 -6.40 19.71
CA PRO A 23 3.75 -5.95 20.02
C PRO A 23 3.58 -4.44 19.83
N TYR A 24 2.33 -3.98 19.77
CA TYR A 24 2.01 -2.56 19.77
C TYR A 24 2.47 -1.89 21.08
N VAL A 25 3.14 -0.74 20.97
CA VAL A 25 3.47 0.12 22.13
C VAL A 25 2.20 0.68 22.76
N ARG A 26 1.22 1.05 21.93
CA ARG A 26 -0.14 1.44 22.33
C ARG A 26 -1.11 0.77 21.37
N GLN A 27 -1.88 -0.19 21.86
CA GLN A 27 -2.82 -0.93 21.03
C GLN A 27 -4.08 -0.09 20.79
N PRO A 28 -4.52 0.08 19.52
CA PRO A 28 -5.83 0.65 19.22
C PRO A 28 -6.96 -0.29 19.66
N GLU A 29 -8.05 0.25 20.21
CA GLU A 29 -9.17 -0.54 20.75
C GLU A 29 -9.89 -1.38 19.69
N GLU A 30 -10.00 -0.84 18.47
CA GLU A 30 -10.70 -1.49 17.35
C GLU A 30 -9.87 -2.61 16.70
N LEU A 31 -8.58 -2.71 17.01
CA LEU A 31 -7.63 -3.60 16.35
C LEU A 31 -7.28 -4.80 17.23
N ILE A 32 -7.74 -5.97 16.80
CA ILE A 32 -7.38 -7.25 17.40
C ILE A 32 -6.40 -7.96 16.47
N PRO A 33 -5.12 -8.16 16.87
CA PRO A 33 -4.14 -8.88 16.08
C PRO A 33 -4.66 -10.24 15.61
N GLY A 34 -4.46 -10.56 14.33
CA GLY A 34 -4.95 -11.79 13.70
C GLY A 34 -6.42 -11.77 13.23
N ARG A 35 -7.20 -10.71 13.50
CA ARG A 35 -8.54 -10.55 12.92
C ARG A 35 -8.53 -9.46 11.85
N PRO A 36 -9.00 -9.74 10.61
CA PRO A 36 -9.13 -8.71 9.59
C PRO A 36 -10.20 -7.69 9.98
N LEU A 37 -9.93 -6.42 9.68
CA LEU A 37 -10.88 -5.32 9.72
C LEU A 37 -11.29 -4.95 8.31
N TYR A 38 -12.55 -4.55 8.14
CA TYR A 38 -13.09 -4.15 6.84
C TYR A 38 -13.42 -2.66 6.84
N PHE A 39 -12.87 -1.92 5.89
CA PHE A 39 -13.12 -0.49 5.72
C PHE A 39 -13.89 -0.24 4.43
N ALA A 40 -15.02 0.46 4.51
CA ALA A 40 -15.74 0.93 3.34
C ALA A 40 -15.04 2.15 2.75
N SER A 41 -14.62 2.06 1.49
CA SER A 41 -13.92 3.11 0.76
C SER A 41 -14.45 3.21 -0.68
N SER A 42 -13.83 4.03 -1.51
CA SER A 42 -14.13 4.12 -2.93
C SER A 42 -12.85 4.28 -3.76
N MET A 43 -12.85 3.73 -4.97
CA MET A 43 -11.78 3.89 -5.94
C MET A 43 -12.29 4.65 -7.16
N VAL A 44 -11.58 5.69 -7.60
CA VAL A 44 -11.93 6.45 -8.79
C VAL A 44 -11.30 5.80 -10.02
N LEU A 45 -12.14 5.43 -10.99
CA LEU A 45 -11.73 4.90 -12.27
C LEU A 45 -12.49 5.61 -13.39
N GLY A 46 -11.78 6.24 -14.33
CA GLY A 46 -12.40 6.94 -15.45
C GLY A 46 -13.33 8.09 -15.05
N GLY A 47 -13.07 8.75 -13.90
CA GLY A 47 -13.90 9.83 -13.37
C GLY A 47 -15.10 9.38 -12.53
N PHE A 48 -15.35 8.08 -12.38
CA PHE A 48 -16.43 7.53 -11.56
C PHE A 48 -15.87 6.84 -10.31
N ALA A 49 -16.52 7.04 -9.17
CA ALA A 49 -16.17 6.37 -7.93
C ALA A 49 -16.92 5.03 -7.82
N THR A 50 -16.16 3.93 -7.69
CA THR A 50 -16.69 2.60 -7.39
C THR A 50 -16.51 2.33 -5.90
N GLY A 51 -17.59 1.97 -5.20
CA GLY A 51 -17.53 1.61 -3.79
C GLY A 51 -16.81 0.28 -3.57
N ILE A 52 -15.88 0.25 -2.64
CA ILE A 52 -15.06 -0.92 -2.34
C ILE A 52 -15.04 -1.18 -0.83
N LEU A 53 -14.78 -2.43 -0.46
CA LEU A 53 -14.55 -2.88 0.89
C LEU A 53 -13.11 -3.39 0.99
N ILE A 54 -12.31 -2.75 1.82
CA ILE A 54 -10.89 -3.05 1.98
C ILE A 54 -10.73 -3.93 3.21
N GLU A 55 -10.18 -5.12 3.01
CA GLU A 55 -9.73 -6.00 4.08
C GLU A 55 -8.33 -5.54 4.53
N THR A 56 -8.21 -5.25 5.82
CA THR A 56 -7.00 -4.69 6.42
C THR A 56 -6.57 -5.58 7.58
N HIS A 57 -5.31 -6.00 7.57
CA HIS A 57 -4.68 -6.71 8.68
C HIS A 57 -3.76 -5.75 9.39
N GLU A 58 -4.02 -5.44 10.66
CA GLU A 58 -3.11 -4.63 11.49
C GLU A 58 -2.79 -3.23 10.89
N GLY A 59 -3.73 -2.64 10.16
CA GLY A 59 -3.56 -1.36 9.46
C GLY A 59 -2.97 -1.47 8.05
N ARG A 60 -2.66 -2.68 7.57
CA ARG A 60 -2.15 -2.94 6.21
C ARG A 60 -3.28 -3.49 5.32
N PRO A 61 -3.71 -2.75 4.28
CA PRO A 61 -4.65 -3.27 3.29
C PRO A 61 -4.09 -4.52 2.63
N THR A 62 -4.78 -5.65 2.65
CA THR A 62 -4.29 -6.89 2.00
C THR A 62 -5.14 -7.30 0.82
N ARG A 63 -6.42 -6.93 0.82
CA ARG A 63 -7.36 -7.28 -0.24
C ARG A 63 -8.44 -6.22 -0.39
N VAL A 64 -8.95 -6.07 -1.61
CA VAL A 64 -10.02 -5.12 -1.94
C VAL A 64 -11.14 -5.87 -2.65
N GLU A 65 -12.36 -5.76 -2.14
CA GLU A 65 -13.56 -6.32 -2.75
C GLU A 65 -14.59 -5.24 -3.07
N GLY A 66 -15.63 -5.58 -3.82
CA GLY A 66 -16.73 -4.66 -4.06
C GLY A 66 -17.55 -4.45 -2.78
N ASN A 67 -18.06 -3.23 -2.56
CA ASN A 67 -19.00 -3.01 -1.47
C ASN A 67 -20.42 -3.48 -1.90
N PRO A 68 -21.07 -4.43 -1.19
CA PRO A 68 -22.43 -4.87 -1.50
C PRO A 68 -23.47 -3.75 -1.41
N ASN A 69 -23.25 -2.77 -0.53
CA ASN A 69 -24.17 -1.67 -0.27
C ASN A 69 -24.00 -0.50 -1.26
N HIS A 70 -23.01 -0.55 -2.16
CA HIS A 70 -22.76 0.51 -3.12
C HIS A 70 -23.30 0.13 -4.51
N PRO A 71 -24.10 1.00 -5.16
CA PRO A 71 -24.85 0.65 -6.37
C PRO A 71 -23.97 0.32 -7.57
N ALA A 72 -22.76 0.89 -7.65
CA ALA A 72 -21.84 0.63 -8.76
C ALA A 72 -21.10 -0.72 -8.65
N SER A 73 -20.89 -1.24 -7.44
CA SER A 73 -20.10 -2.45 -7.20
C SER A 73 -20.99 -3.65 -6.89
N LEU A 74 -22.05 -3.49 -6.10
CA LEU A 74 -22.97 -4.57 -5.68
C LEU A 74 -22.22 -5.82 -5.17
N GLY A 75 -21.07 -5.64 -4.53
CA GLY A 75 -20.22 -6.72 -4.03
C GLY A 75 -19.15 -7.23 -5.02
N GLY A 76 -19.23 -6.83 -6.29
CA GLY A 76 -18.27 -7.19 -7.32
C GLY A 76 -17.04 -6.27 -7.36
N SER A 77 -15.88 -6.87 -7.64
CA SER A 77 -14.61 -6.18 -7.89
C SER A 77 -14.13 -6.48 -9.32
N ASN A 78 -13.45 -5.52 -9.95
CA ASN A 78 -12.83 -5.71 -11.27
C ASN A 78 -11.31 -5.95 -11.12
N ALA A 79 -10.66 -6.38 -12.20
CA ALA A 79 -9.23 -6.70 -12.17
C ALA A 79 -8.34 -5.51 -11.75
N ILE A 80 -8.71 -4.28 -12.11
CA ILE A 80 -7.98 -3.06 -11.76
C ILE A 80 -8.09 -2.77 -10.25
N VAL A 81 -9.29 -2.89 -9.70
CA VAL A 81 -9.56 -2.73 -8.26
C VAL A 81 -8.80 -3.75 -7.45
N GLN A 82 -8.79 -5.02 -7.86
CA GLN A 82 -7.99 -6.06 -7.20
C GLN A 82 -6.48 -5.78 -7.29
N ALA A 83 -5.99 -5.31 -8.43
CA ALA A 83 -4.58 -4.98 -8.64
C ALA A 83 -4.10 -3.73 -7.87
N SER A 84 -5.02 -2.87 -7.40
CA SER A 84 -4.69 -1.64 -6.68
C SER A 84 -3.86 -1.88 -5.41
N VAL A 85 -4.01 -3.05 -4.78
CA VAL A 85 -3.19 -3.44 -3.62
C VAL A 85 -1.72 -3.53 -4.01
N LEU A 86 -1.42 -4.11 -5.17
CA LEU A 86 -0.04 -4.22 -5.67
C LEU A 86 0.54 -2.85 -6.04
N GLU A 87 -0.29 -1.96 -6.59
CA GLU A 87 0.12 -0.59 -6.87
C GLU A 87 0.52 0.16 -5.59
N LEU A 88 -0.25 -0.02 -4.50
CA LEU A 88 0.05 0.57 -3.20
C LEU A 88 1.40 0.08 -2.63
N TYR A 89 1.70 -1.21 -2.79
CA TYR A 89 2.93 -1.84 -2.30
C TYR A 89 4.06 -1.91 -3.33
N ASN A 90 3.96 -1.17 -4.44
CA ASN A 90 4.98 -1.19 -5.46
C ASN A 90 6.31 -0.59 -4.94
N PRO A 91 7.44 -1.32 -4.96
CA PRO A 91 8.73 -0.81 -4.47
C PRO A 91 9.30 0.34 -5.33
N LEU A 92 8.85 0.47 -6.58
CA LEU A 92 9.25 1.55 -7.49
C LEU A 92 8.39 2.82 -7.30
N ARG A 93 7.43 2.80 -6.38
CA ARG A 93 6.60 3.97 -6.08
C ARG A 93 7.47 5.11 -5.55
N ASN A 94 7.21 6.32 -6.05
CA ASN A 94 7.97 7.49 -5.61
C ASN A 94 7.70 7.76 -4.12
N VAL A 95 8.76 7.76 -3.31
CA VAL A 95 8.69 7.91 -1.85
C VAL A 95 8.81 9.38 -1.42
N GLY A 96 9.22 10.28 -2.32
CA GLY A 96 9.49 11.68 -1.98
C GLY A 96 9.23 12.68 -3.09
N VAL A 97 9.40 13.96 -2.78
CA VAL A 97 9.27 15.06 -3.76
C VAL A 97 10.55 15.13 -4.58
N LEU A 98 10.41 15.26 -5.90
CA LEU A 98 11.53 15.44 -6.82
C LEU A 98 11.45 16.83 -7.48
N ASN A 99 12.60 17.48 -7.63
CA ASN A 99 12.76 18.70 -8.42
C ASN A 99 13.87 18.47 -9.45
N ASN A 100 13.56 18.54 -10.74
CA ASN A 100 14.50 18.22 -11.83
C ASN A 100 15.21 16.87 -11.64
N ASN A 101 14.46 15.83 -11.24
CA ASN A 101 14.95 14.48 -10.92
C ASN A 101 15.92 14.38 -9.71
N ALA A 102 16.11 15.45 -8.95
CA ALA A 102 16.84 15.42 -7.69
C ALA A 102 15.88 15.38 -6.49
N ALA A 103 16.26 14.67 -5.43
CA ALA A 103 15.49 14.60 -4.20
C ALA A 103 15.28 16.01 -3.60
N SER A 104 14.05 16.29 -3.19
CA SER A 104 13.65 17.56 -2.56
C SER A 104 12.65 17.32 -1.43
N SER A 105 12.18 18.40 -0.82
CA SER A 105 11.24 18.37 0.30
C SER A 105 9.92 19.03 -0.06
N LEU A 106 8.88 18.70 0.70
CA LEU A 106 7.54 19.29 0.53
C LEU A 106 7.56 20.80 0.85
N GLU A 107 8.41 21.24 1.78
CA GLU A 107 8.58 22.66 2.14
C GLU A 107 9.18 23.44 0.98
N ASN A 108 10.22 22.90 0.32
CA ASN A 108 10.82 23.54 -0.85
C ASN A 108 9.81 23.67 -2.01
N PHE A 109 9.00 22.63 -2.23
CA PHE A 109 7.91 22.66 -3.20
C PHE A 109 6.87 23.73 -2.86
N THR A 110 6.36 23.75 -1.63
CA THR A 110 5.32 24.71 -1.21
C THR A 110 5.81 26.16 -1.30
N GLN A 111 7.04 26.45 -0.88
CA GLN A 111 7.64 27.78 -1.05
C GLN A 111 7.79 28.18 -2.53
N ALA A 112 8.28 27.26 -3.37
CA ALA A 112 8.43 27.53 -4.80
C ALA A 112 7.07 27.77 -5.46
N PHE A 113 6.06 26.97 -5.11
CA PHE A 113 4.69 27.10 -5.61
C PHE A 113 4.06 28.43 -5.19
N GLN A 114 4.21 28.85 -3.93
CA GLN A 114 3.72 30.13 -3.44
C GLN A 114 4.36 31.33 -4.17
N ARG A 115 5.69 31.31 -4.36
CA ARG A 115 6.39 32.35 -5.14
C ARG A 115 5.91 32.41 -6.59
N ALA A 116 5.64 31.25 -7.20
CA ALA A 116 5.12 31.18 -8.56
C ALA A 116 3.70 31.76 -8.68
N LEU A 117 2.84 31.56 -7.67
CA LEU A 117 1.50 32.15 -7.60
C LEU A 117 1.53 33.67 -7.40
N GLN A 118 2.44 34.18 -6.56
CA GLN A 118 2.54 35.62 -6.30
C GLN A 118 3.13 36.41 -7.48
N SER A 119 4.02 35.79 -8.25
CA SER A 119 4.74 36.47 -9.35
C SER A 119 4.01 36.48 -10.69
N ARG A 120 2.98 35.64 -10.88
CA ARG A 120 2.24 35.53 -12.15
C ARG A 120 0.82 36.04 -11.99
N ASN A 121 0.39 36.92 -12.91
CA ASN A 121 -1.05 37.05 -13.19
C ASN A 121 -1.57 35.67 -13.63
N THR A 122 -2.72 35.26 -13.09
CA THR A 122 -3.31 33.91 -13.18
C THR A 122 -3.49 33.36 -14.60
N ALA A 123 -3.32 34.18 -15.64
CA ALA A 123 -3.40 33.81 -17.05
C ALA A 123 -2.41 32.70 -17.49
N GLY A 124 -1.33 32.46 -16.74
CA GLY A 124 -0.32 31.45 -17.07
C GLY A 124 -0.48 30.09 -16.39
N LEU A 125 -1.42 29.92 -15.46
CA LEU A 125 -1.62 28.69 -14.70
C LEU A 125 -2.65 27.80 -15.40
N ARG A 126 -2.29 26.54 -15.68
CA ARG A 126 -3.19 25.53 -16.24
C ARG A 126 -3.07 24.26 -15.42
N ILE A 127 -4.21 23.67 -15.05
CA ILE A 127 -4.27 22.44 -14.26
C ILE A 127 -4.87 21.36 -15.16
N LEU A 128 -4.17 20.23 -15.23
CA LEU A 128 -4.69 19.01 -15.83
C LEU A 128 -4.95 18.04 -14.67
N THR A 129 -6.22 17.65 -14.52
CA THR A 129 -6.70 16.73 -13.49
C THR A 129 -6.94 15.35 -14.08
#